data_AF-A0A424J1Q6-F1
#
_entry.id   AF-A0A424J1Q6-F1
#
_cell.length_a   1.000
_cell.length_b   1.000
_cell.length_c   1.000
_cell.angle_alpha   90.00
_cell.angle_beta   90.00
_cell.angle_gamma   90.00
#
_symmetry.space_group_name_H-M   'P 1'
#
loop_
_entity.id
_entity.type
_entity.pdbx_description
1 polymer ?
#
loop_
_entity_poly.entity_id
_entity_poly.type
_entity_poly.pdbx_seq_one_letter_code
_entity_poly.pdbx_strand_id
1 'polypeptide(L)'
;MGNKLQFRSATEDDCTHLTLIRDMAGRRMPAYLWSQEVVQGQSCFEYGREKIRTDASFDAYFKNWRVANLESKFVGAFFGFLVEDPYPDRDLGAVPECFRPCVELEKAASGAWMLQAIAILPEYRGKGFARQLLDEAARVALEAGTSRIALQAEEVNSVALRAYTRNGFVEVDRRPYVHFPGSQDSGDVILMCKEIS
;
A
#
# COMPACT_ATOMS: atom_id res chain seq x y z
N MET A 1 -5.85 29.77 1.70
CA MET A 1 -4.45 29.27 1.59
C MET A 1 -4.51 27.79 1.27
N GLY A 2 -3.82 27.38 0.21
CA GLY A 2 -4.15 26.17 -0.55
C GLY A 2 -3.89 24.87 0.19
N ASN A 3 -4.96 24.14 0.51
CA ASN A 3 -4.88 22.78 1.08
C ASN A 3 -4.64 21.73 -0.02
N LYS A 4 -3.82 22.07 -1.03
CA LYS A 4 -3.55 21.25 -2.22
C LYS A 4 -2.18 20.61 -2.09
N LEU A 5 -2.14 19.28 -2.19
CA LEU A 5 -0.89 18.54 -2.18
C LEU A 5 -0.14 18.70 -3.49
N GLN A 6 1.18 18.73 -3.40
CA GLN A 6 2.10 18.59 -4.52
C GLN A 6 2.62 17.16 -4.54
N PHE A 7 2.51 16.51 -5.70
CA PHE A 7 2.97 15.14 -5.88
C PHE A 7 4.26 15.11 -6.67
N ARG A 8 5.17 14.24 -6.26
CA ARG A 8 6.43 13.95 -6.98
C ARG A 8 6.79 12.48 -6.83
N SER A 9 7.65 11.98 -7.72
CA SER A 9 8.32 10.71 -7.47
C SER A 9 9.22 10.81 -6.24
N ALA A 10 9.36 9.71 -5.51
CA ALA A 10 10.26 9.66 -4.37
C ALA A 10 11.74 9.64 -4.80
N THR A 11 12.60 10.06 -3.88
CA THR A 11 14.05 9.96 -3.96
C THR A 11 14.56 9.04 -2.83
N GLU A 12 15.86 8.72 -2.84
CA GLU A 12 16.46 7.91 -1.77
C GLU A 12 16.29 8.54 -0.38
N ASP A 13 16.29 9.87 -0.29
CA ASP A 13 16.11 10.61 0.97
C ASP A 13 14.73 10.39 1.60
N ASP A 14 13.73 10.01 0.80
CA ASP A 14 12.39 9.72 1.31
C ASP A 14 12.30 8.35 2.00
N CYS A 15 13.27 7.44 1.79
CA CYS A 15 13.14 6.02 2.17
C CYS A 15 12.84 5.80 3.65
N THR A 16 13.33 6.66 4.55
CA THR A 16 12.97 6.60 5.97
C THR A 16 11.47 6.82 6.18
N HIS A 17 10.89 7.82 5.51
CA HIS A 17 9.44 8.07 5.55
C HIS A 17 8.67 6.96 4.83
N LEU A 18 9.14 6.48 3.68
CA LEU A 18 8.48 5.40 2.93
C LEU A 18 8.41 4.10 3.74
N THR A 19 9.44 3.79 4.53
CA THR A 19 9.45 2.63 5.43
C THR A 19 8.34 2.73 6.47
N LEU A 20 8.19 3.90 7.09
CA LEU A 20 7.11 4.18 8.04
C LEU A 20 5.74 4.09 7.35
N ILE A 21 5.58 4.72 6.17
CA ILE A 21 4.32 4.68 5.41
C ILE A 21 3.95 3.25 5.02
N ARG A 22 4.92 2.44 4.59
CA ARG A 22 4.71 1.03 4.25
C ARG A 22 4.16 0.27 5.45
N ASP A 23 4.80 0.40 6.61
CA ASP A 23 4.39 -0.28 7.82
C ASP A 23 3.03 0.19 8.35
N MET A 24 2.76 1.50 8.29
CA MET A 24 1.47 2.08 8.64
C MET A 24 0.34 1.57 7.75
N ALA A 25 0.57 1.50 6.43
CA ALA A 25 -0.40 1.03 5.46
C ALA A 25 -0.68 -0.47 5.62
N GLY A 26 0.37 -1.27 5.82
CA GLY A 26 0.26 -2.72 6.03
C GLY A 26 0.03 -3.13 7.49
N ARG A 27 -0.31 -2.17 8.37
CA ARG A 27 -0.71 -2.41 9.76
C ARG A 27 0.23 -3.35 10.53
N ARG A 28 1.53 -3.03 10.53
CA ARG A 28 2.63 -3.79 11.16
C ARG A 28 3.06 -5.08 10.45
N MET A 29 2.32 -5.53 9.44
CA MET A 29 2.71 -6.72 8.69
C MET A 29 4.08 -6.55 8.01
N PRO A 30 4.42 -5.40 7.39
CA PRO A 30 5.76 -5.19 6.85
C PRO A 30 6.86 -5.31 7.89
N ALA A 31 6.74 -4.67 9.05
CA ALA A 31 7.73 -4.80 10.12
C ALA A 31 7.89 -6.23 10.63
N TYR A 32 6.80 -6.99 10.73
CA TYR A 32 6.83 -8.41 11.08
C TYR A 32 7.56 -9.25 10.03
N LEU A 33 7.26 -9.05 8.74
CA LEU A 33 7.91 -9.78 7.66
C LEU A 33 9.41 -9.44 7.58
N TRP A 34 9.77 -8.16 7.71
CA TRP A 34 11.18 -7.75 7.78
C TRP A 34 11.89 -8.37 8.97
N SER A 35 11.24 -8.52 10.13
CA SER A 35 11.87 -9.14 11.30
C SER A 35 12.17 -10.62 11.13
N GLN A 36 11.63 -11.30 10.11
CA GLN A 36 12.00 -12.69 9.78
C GLN A 36 13.30 -12.77 8.97
N GLU A 37 13.72 -11.65 8.37
CA GLU A 37 14.84 -11.58 7.43
C GLU A 37 16.09 -10.91 8.04
N VAL A 38 15.95 -10.30 9.23
CA VAL A 38 17.06 -9.59 9.88
C VAL A 38 18.10 -10.53 10.47
N VAL A 39 19.34 -10.06 10.52
CA VAL A 39 20.41 -10.69 11.29
C VAL A 39 20.38 -10.26 12.76
N GLN A 40 21.09 -10.99 13.64
CA GLN A 40 21.11 -10.70 15.08
C GLN A 40 21.52 -9.24 15.37
N GLY A 41 20.65 -8.52 16.07
CA GLY A 41 20.87 -7.13 16.49
C GLY A 41 20.49 -6.08 15.45
N GLN A 42 20.14 -6.46 14.21
CA GLN A 42 19.68 -5.53 13.19
C GLN A 42 18.22 -5.14 13.41
N SER A 43 17.91 -3.85 13.24
CA SER A 43 16.54 -3.35 13.30
C SER A 43 15.75 -3.76 12.04
N CYS A 44 14.51 -4.22 12.19
CA CYS A 44 13.65 -4.53 11.04
C CYS A 44 13.33 -3.29 10.19
N PHE A 45 13.33 -2.09 10.78
CA PHE A 45 13.15 -0.84 10.03
C PHE A 45 14.41 -0.43 9.27
N GLU A 46 15.60 -0.80 9.77
CA GLU A 46 16.85 -0.63 9.01
C GLU A 46 16.83 -1.53 7.77
N TYR A 47 16.52 -2.81 7.96
CA TYR A 47 16.37 -3.77 6.85
C TYR A 47 15.31 -3.32 5.84
N GLY A 48 14.10 -2.97 6.31
CA GLY A 48 13.01 -2.52 5.45
C GLY A 48 13.36 -1.26 4.66
N ARG A 49 14.02 -0.29 5.29
CA ARG A 49 14.49 0.93 4.63
C ARG A 49 15.52 0.63 3.55
N GLU A 50 16.53 -0.19 3.86
CA GLU A 50 17.56 -0.54 2.88
C GLU A 50 17.00 -1.33 1.71
N LYS A 51 16.03 -2.22 1.94
CA LYS A 51 15.31 -2.94 0.89
C LYS A 51 14.56 -1.98 -0.05
N ILE A 52 13.77 -1.06 0.51
CA ILE A 52 13.07 -0.01 -0.26
C ILE A 52 14.07 0.88 -1.04
N ARG A 53 15.24 1.17 -0.46
CA ARG A 53 16.23 2.09 -1.02
C ARG A 53 17.07 1.49 -2.13
N THR A 54 17.38 0.18 -2.07
CA THR A 54 18.45 -0.41 -2.89
C THR A 54 18.01 -1.56 -3.79
N ASP A 55 16.94 -2.28 -3.44
CA ASP A 55 16.49 -3.46 -4.20
C ASP A 55 15.52 -3.06 -5.30
N ALA A 56 16.03 -2.93 -6.53
CA ALA A 56 15.22 -2.56 -7.69
C ALA A 56 14.21 -3.64 -8.13
N SER A 57 14.35 -4.88 -7.62
CA SER A 57 13.39 -5.97 -7.88
C SER A 57 12.23 -5.98 -6.89
N PHE A 58 12.35 -5.24 -5.79
CA PHE A 58 11.31 -5.15 -4.79
C PHE A 58 10.19 -4.21 -5.24
N ASP A 59 8.93 -4.63 -5.16
CA ASP A 59 7.79 -3.81 -5.61
C ASP A 59 7.74 -2.44 -4.94
N ALA A 60 8.14 -2.37 -3.67
CA ALA A 60 8.21 -1.13 -2.91
C ALA A 60 9.54 -0.38 -3.08
N TYR A 61 10.33 -0.66 -4.11
CA TYR A 61 11.52 0.13 -4.46
C TYR A 61 11.16 1.61 -4.60
N PHE A 62 11.97 2.51 -4.04
CA PHE A 62 11.59 3.91 -3.83
C PHE A 62 11.09 4.62 -5.11
N LYS A 63 11.60 4.25 -6.30
CA LYS A 63 11.18 4.85 -7.57
C LYS A 63 9.71 4.60 -7.93
N ASN A 64 9.09 3.57 -7.33
CA ASN A 64 7.68 3.23 -7.54
C ASN A 64 6.74 4.07 -6.66
N TRP A 65 7.28 4.88 -5.74
CA TRP A 65 6.49 5.68 -4.82
C TRP A 65 6.20 7.08 -5.34
N ARG A 66 5.00 7.56 -5.04
CA ARG A 66 4.61 8.97 -5.12
C ARG A 66 4.55 9.56 -3.73
N VAL A 67 5.27 10.67 -3.53
CA VAL A 67 5.28 11.45 -2.29
C VAL A 67 4.31 12.61 -2.41
N ALA A 68 3.47 12.80 -1.40
CA ALA A 68 2.58 13.93 -1.26
C ALA A 68 3.16 14.94 -0.28
N ASN A 69 3.41 16.16 -0.74
CA ASN A 69 3.87 17.27 0.08
C ASN A 69 2.82 18.35 0.20
N LEU A 70 2.74 18.98 1.37
CA LEU A 70 2.07 20.26 1.54
C LEU A 70 3.15 21.31 1.73
N GLU A 71 3.26 22.22 0.76
CA GLU A 71 4.44 23.09 0.64
C GLU A 71 5.72 22.22 0.60
N SER A 72 6.63 22.38 1.55
CA SER A 72 7.87 21.59 1.64
C SER A 72 7.79 20.45 2.68
N LYS A 73 6.61 20.15 3.23
CA LYS A 73 6.44 19.14 4.29
C LYS A 73 5.88 17.84 3.74
N PHE A 74 6.53 16.73 4.10
CA PHE A 74 6.01 15.39 3.81
C PHE A 74 4.68 15.16 4.54
N VAL A 75 3.63 14.79 3.78
CA VAL A 75 2.29 14.52 4.31
C VAL A 75 1.99 13.02 4.31
N GLY A 76 2.43 12.34 3.27
CA GLY A 76 2.13 10.94 3.04
C GLY A 76 2.72 10.47 1.73
N ALA A 77 2.55 9.19 1.44
CA ALA A 77 2.99 8.61 0.19
C ALA A 77 2.10 7.42 -0.17
N PHE A 78 2.20 7.01 -1.43
CA PHE A 78 1.62 5.77 -1.88
C PHE A 78 2.51 5.11 -2.94
N PHE A 79 2.33 3.81 -3.13
CA PHE A 79 2.83 3.10 -4.30
C PHE A 79 1.86 1.99 -4.68
N GLY A 80 2.03 1.50 -5.91
CA GLY A 80 1.25 0.42 -6.47
C GLY A 80 1.87 -0.06 -7.77
N PHE A 81 1.24 -1.06 -8.38
CA PHE A 81 1.71 -1.68 -9.62
C PHE A 81 0.54 -2.25 -10.41
N LEU A 82 0.74 -2.45 -11.71
CA LEU A 82 -0.22 -3.16 -12.54
C LEU A 82 -0.16 -4.65 -12.19
N VAL A 83 -1.30 -5.23 -11.82
CA VAL A 83 -1.40 -6.68 -11.62
C VAL A 83 -1.48 -7.34 -12.98
N GLU A 84 -0.56 -8.27 -13.24
CA GLU A 84 -0.50 -9.01 -14.49
C GLU A 84 -1.81 -9.77 -14.79
N ASP A 85 -2.18 -9.81 -16.06
CA ASP A 85 -3.30 -10.58 -16.61
C ASP A 85 -2.82 -11.30 -17.89
N PRO A 86 -2.63 -12.63 -17.85
CA PRO A 86 -2.95 -13.54 -16.75
C PRO A 86 -2.03 -13.37 -15.53
N TYR A 87 -2.57 -13.60 -14.32
CA TYR A 87 -1.77 -13.59 -13.08
C TYR A 87 -0.69 -14.68 -13.12
N PRO A 88 0.57 -14.39 -12.72
CA PRO A 88 1.62 -15.39 -12.65
C PRO A 88 1.28 -16.50 -11.66
N ASP A 89 1.70 -17.72 -11.95
CA ASP A 89 1.58 -18.82 -10.99
C ASP A 89 2.55 -18.56 -9.82
N ARG A 90 2.01 -18.46 -8.61
CA ARG A 90 2.78 -18.19 -7.39
C ARG A 90 2.67 -19.36 -6.45
N ASP A 91 3.81 -19.88 -6.00
CA ASP A 91 3.86 -20.92 -4.98
C ASP A 91 3.46 -20.36 -3.61
N LEU A 92 2.20 -20.55 -3.22
CA LEU A 92 1.68 -20.14 -1.91
C LEU A 92 2.38 -20.87 -0.74
N GLY A 93 3.02 -22.02 -0.99
CA GLY A 93 3.83 -22.72 0.00
C GLY A 93 5.07 -21.93 0.42
N ALA A 94 5.62 -21.12 -0.48
CA ALA A 94 6.75 -20.22 -0.21
C ALA A 94 6.32 -18.86 0.39
N VAL A 95 5.02 -18.56 0.42
CA VAL A 95 4.48 -17.31 0.97
C VAL A 95 4.16 -17.49 2.46
N PRO A 96 4.61 -16.57 3.35
CA PRO A 96 4.20 -16.55 4.75
C PRO A 96 2.67 -16.60 4.90
N GLU A 97 2.15 -17.43 5.80
CA GLU A 97 0.71 -17.71 5.86
C GLU A 97 -0.15 -16.46 6.03
N CYS A 98 0.33 -15.51 6.84
CA CYS A 98 -0.33 -14.23 7.08
C CYS A 98 -0.48 -13.35 5.84
N PHE A 99 0.34 -13.58 4.80
CA PHE A 99 0.33 -12.81 3.56
C PHE A 99 -0.41 -13.51 2.42
N ARG A 100 -0.71 -14.81 2.54
CA ARG A 100 -1.46 -15.58 1.52
C ARG A 100 -2.81 -14.96 1.15
N PRO A 101 -3.64 -14.45 2.09
CA PRO A 101 -4.88 -13.75 1.74
C PRO A 101 -4.66 -12.58 0.77
N CYS A 102 -3.59 -11.80 0.97
CA CYS A 102 -3.25 -10.67 0.10
C CYS A 102 -2.86 -11.15 -1.31
N VAL A 103 -2.10 -12.24 -1.43
CA VAL A 103 -1.73 -12.82 -2.74
C VAL A 103 -2.95 -13.36 -3.49
N GLU A 104 -3.85 -14.06 -2.80
CA GLU A 104 -5.09 -14.57 -3.41
C GLU A 104 -6.00 -13.44 -3.90
N LEU A 105 -6.12 -12.35 -3.14
CA LEU A 105 -6.88 -11.18 -3.54
C LEU A 105 -6.18 -10.36 -4.62
N GLU A 106 -4.85 -10.34 -4.65
CA GLU A 106 -4.08 -9.72 -5.74
C GLU A 106 -4.39 -10.44 -7.07
N LYS A 107 -4.42 -11.77 -7.07
CA LYS A 107 -4.85 -12.57 -8.23
C LYS A 107 -6.28 -12.23 -8.69
N ALA A 108 -7.21 -12.03 -7.77
CA ALA A 108 -8.58 -11.61 -8.10
C ALA A 108 -8.66 -10.19 -8.72
N ALA A 109 -7.58 -9.41 -8.61
CA ALA A 109 -7.44 -8.07 -9.15
C ALA A 109 -6.62 -7.99 -10.45
N SER A 110 -6.37 -9.12 -11.14
CA SER A 110 -5.68 -9.12 -12.44
C SER A 110 -6.21 -8.06 -13.41
N GLY A 111 -5.30 -7.37 -14.07
CA GLY A 111 -5.58 -6.27 -15.01
C GLY A 111 -5.89 -4.93 -14.35
N ALA A 112 -6.07 -4.87 -13.01
CA ALA A 112 -6.19 -3.62 -12.27
C ALA A 112 -4.83 -3.12 -11.81
N TRP A 113 -4.73 -1.81 -11.57
CA TRP A 113 -3.61 -1.22 -10.86
C TRP A 113 -3.83 -1.36 -9.35
N MET A 114 -3.00 -2.13 -8.67
CA MET A 114 -3.09 -2.39 -7.23
C MET A 114 -2.41 -1.26 -6.44
N LEU A 115 -3.20 -0.48 -5.71
CA LEU A 115 -2.71 0.46 -4.71
C LEU A 115 -2.22 -0.31 -3.47
N GLN A 116 -0.96 -0.71 -3.50
CA GLN A 116 -0.36 -1.63 -2.54
C GLN A 116 -0.06 -0.99 -1.17
N ALA A 117 0.21 0.32 -1.12
CA ALA A 117 0.25 1.07 0.13
C ALA A 117 -0.18 2.51 -0.08
N ILE A 118 -0.90 3.04 0.90
CA ILE A 118 -1.27 4.45 1.00
C ILE A 118 -1.36 4.82 2.47
N ALA A 119 -0.64 5.85 2.91
CA ALA A 119 -0.87 6.40 4.24
C ALA A 119 -0.58 7.91 4.30
N ILE A 120 -1.19 8.54 5.29
CA ILE A 120 -1.03 9.93 5.65
C ILE A 120 -0.56 9.97 7.11
N LEU A 121 0.47 10.78 7.38
CA LEU A 121 0.97 10.96 8.75
C LEU A 121 -0.16 11.51 9.65
N PRO A 122 -0.24 11.07 10.92
CA PRO A 122 -1.36 11.39 11.81
C PRO A 122 -1.74 12.87 11.89
N GLU A 123 -0.77 13.77 11.95
CA GLU A 123 -0.91 15.22 12.06
C GLU A 123 -1.54 15.90 10.82
N TYR A 124 -1.65 15.18 9.70
CA TYR A 124 -2.30 15.66 8.47
C TYR A 124 -3.64 14.97 8.17
N ARG A 125 -4.10 14.06 9.03
CA ARG A 125 -5.39 13.37 8.84
C ARG A 125 -6.59 14.30 9.09
N GLY A 126 -7.76 13.92 8.59
CA GLY A 126 -9.00 14.69 8.74
C GLY A 126 -9.07 15.98 7.89
N LYS A 127 -8.05 16.26 7.06
CA LYS A 127 -7.92 17.47 6.25
C LYS A 127 -8.30 17.28 4.77
N GLY A 128 -8.92 16.15 4.42
CA GLY A 128 -9.34 15.84 3.04
C GLY A 128 -8.23 15.33 2.11
N PHE A 129 -7.00 15.12 2.62
CA PHE A 129 -5.87 14.66 1.79
C PHE A 129 -6.02 13.23 1.25
N ALA A 130 -6.78 12.36 1.92
CA ALA A 130 -7.01 10.99 1.43
C ALA A 130 -7.61 10.97 0.02
N ARG A 131 -8.57 11.87 -0.26
CA ARG A 131 -9.13 12.01 -1.61
C ARG A 131 -8.07 12.43 -2.63
N GLN A 132 -7.22 13.41 -2.29
CA GLN A 132 -6.17 13.86 -3.20
C GLN A 132 -5.14 12.76 -3.50
N LEU A 133 -4.74 11.95 -2.51
CA LEU A 133 -3.86 10.80 -2.77
C LEU A 133 -4.55 9.75 -3.66
N LEU A 134 -5.83 9.45 -3.43
CA LEU A 134 -6.58 8.48 -4.24
C LEU A 134 -6.81 8.97 -5.67
N ASP A 135 -7.07 10.26 -5.86
CA ASP A 135 -7.21 10.88 -7.19
C ASP A 135 -5.87 10.81 -7.95
N GLU A 136 -4.74 11.08 -7.29
CA GLU A 136 -3.41 10.92 -7.91
C GLU A 136 -3.08 9.45 -8.20
N ALA A 137 -3.46 8.51 -7.32
CA ALA A 137 -3.30 7.08 -7.57
C ALA A 137 -4.10 6.62 -8.81
N ALA A 138 -5.34 7.11 -8.97
CA ALA A 138 -6.13 6.86 -10.16
C ALA A 138 -5.46 7.43 -11.42
N ARG A 139 -4.89 8.64 -11.34
CA ARG A 139 -4.12 9.23 -12.45
C ARG A 139 -2.93 8.37 -12.84
N VAL A 140 -2.16 7.86 -11.86
CA VAL A 140 -1.04 6.93 -12.10
C VAL A 140 -1.52 5.60 -12.71
N ALA A 141 -2.66 5.08 -12.28
CA ALA A 141 -3.24 3.87 -12.86
C ALA A 141 -3.63 4.05 -14.34
N LEU A 142 -4.22 5.20 -14.70
CA LEU A 142 -4.50 5.55 -16.11
C LEU A 142 -3.20 5.68 -16.93
N GLU A 143 -2.16 6.31 -16.38
CA GLU A 143 -0.83 6.38 -17.02
C GLU A 143 -0.20 5.00 -17.21
N ALA A 144 -0.51 4.04 -16.35
CA ALA A 144 -0.09 2.64 -16.45
C ALA A 144 -0.93 1.80 -17.43
N GLY A 145 -1.94 2.41 -18.08
CA GLY A 145 -2.71 1.77 -19.16
C GLY A 145 -3.93 0.97 -18.73
N THR A 146 -4.43 1.15 -17.50
CA THR A 146 -5.64 0.48 -17.02
C THR A 146 -6.70 1.48 -16.54
N SER A 147 -7.97 1.15 -16.79
CA SER A 147 -9.12 1.90 -16.29
C SER A 147 -9.68 1.35 -14.99
N ARG A 148 -8.93 0.48 -14.28
CA ARG A 148 -9.36 -0.11 -13.01
C ARG A 148 -8.27 0.01 -11.95
N ILE A 149 -8.64 0.51 -10.78
CA ILE A 149 -7.77 0.55 -9.59
C ILE A 149 -8.33 -0.38 -8.51
N ALA A 150 -7.45 -1.10 -7.84
CA ALA A 150 -7.77 -2.02 -6.75
C ALA A 150 -6.98 -1.66 -5.49
N LEU A 151 -7.50 -2.02 -4.32
CA LEU A 151 -6.81 -1.94 -3.05
C LEU A 151 -7.31 -3.01 -2.09
N GLN A 152 -6.50 -3.30 -1.06
CA GLN A 152 -6.85 -4.20 0.02
C GLN A 152 -6.94 -3.43 1.33
N ALA A 153 -7.89 -3.81 2.18
CA ALA A 153 -8.04 -3.24 3.51
C ALA A 153 -8.61 -4.26 4.48
N GLU A 154 -8.13 -4.24 5.73
CA GLU A 154 -8.66 -5.07 6.81
C GLU A 154 -10.06 -4.59 7.19
N GLU A 155 -10.98 -5.52 7.41
CA GLU A 155 -12.38 -5.26 7.76
C GLU A 155 -12.50 -4.33 8.98
N VAL A 156 -11.65 -4.55 9.99
CA VAL A 156 -11.58 -3.74 11.21
C VAL A 156 -11.10 -2.31 10.96
N ASN A 157 -10.50 -2.01 9.81
CA ASN A 157 -10.04 -0.69 9.42
C ASN A 157 -11.18 0.18 8.86
N SER A 158 -12.24 0.35 9.66
CA SER A 158 -13.46 1.04 9.26
C SER A 158 -13.23 2.49 8.80
N VAL A 159 -12.16 3.14 9.26
CA VAL A 159 -11.77 4.48 8.82
C VAL A 159 -11.33 4.45 7.35
N ALA A 160 -10.46 3.51 6.98
CA ALA A 160 -10.00 3.35 5.61
C ALA A 160 -11.14 2.91 4.68
N LEU A 161 -11.93 1.90 5.08
CA LEU A 161 -13.09 1.44 4.30
C LEU A 161 -14.10 2.56 4.02
N ARG A 162 -14.42 3.40 5.01
CA ARG A 162 -15.26 4.58 4.79
C ARG A 162 -14.63 5.59 3.84
N ALA A 163 -13.32 5.79 3.92
CA ALA A 163 -12.60 6.68 3.00
C ALA A 163 -12.65 6.13 1.56
N TYR A 164 -12.38 4.85 1.35
CA TYR A 164 -12.40 4.21 0.03
C TYR A 164 -13.80 4.20 -0.57
N THR A 165 -14.82 3.81 0.21
CA THR A 165 -16.23 3.81 -0.22
C THR A 165 -16.67 5.22 -0.66
N ARG A 166 -16.34 6.26 0.11
CA ARG A 166 -16.66 7.65 -0.25
C ARG A 166 -15.93 8.13 -1.52
N ASN A 167 -14.85 7.48 -1.91
CA ASN A 167 -14.10 7.80 -3.12
C ASN A 167 -14.44 6.85 -4.29
N GLY A 168 -15.52 6.07 -4.18
CA GLY A 168 -16.08 5.27 -5.27
C GLY A 168 -15.54 3.85 -5.38
N PHE A 169 -14.79 3.38 -4.38
CA PHE A 169 -14.39 1.97 -4.32
C PHE A 169 -15.57 1.12 -3.81
N VAL A 170 -15.73 -0.05 -4.41
CA VAL A 170 -16.71 -1.06 -4.02
C VAL A 170 -15.98 -2.35 -3.68
N GLU A 171 -16.47 -3.07 -2.67
CA GLU A 171 -15.99 -4.41 -2.36
C GLU A 171 -16.29 -5.37 -3.51
N VAL A 172 -15.31 -6.22 -3.86
CA VAL A 172 -15.45 -7.23 -4.92
C VAL A 172 -15.12 -8.64 -4.47
N ASP A 173 -14.27 -8.80 -3.45
CA ASP A 173 -13.90 -10.10 -2.89
C ASP A 173 -13.32 -9.91 -1.47
N ARG A 174 -13.18 -11.00 -0.72
CA ARG A 174 -12.61 -11.01 0.64
C ARG A 174 -11.98 -12.35 1.02
N ARG A 175 -11.00 -12.34 1.92
CA ARG A 175 -10.40 -13.55 2.49
C ARG A 175 -10.26 -13.42 4.01
N PRO A 176 -10.36 -14.53 4.76
CA PRO A 176 -10.12 -14.50 6.19
C PRO A 176 -8.74 -13.91 6.51
N TYR A 177 -8.70 -13.01 7.49
CA TYR A 177 -7.46 -12.49 8.03
C TYR A 177 -6.70 -13.61 8.75
N VAL A 178 -5.40 -13.72 8.47
CA VAL A 178 -4.52 -14.70 9.11
C VAL A 178 -3.58 -13.97 10.06
N HIS A 179 -3.70 -14.29 11.34
CA HIS A 179 -2.92 -13.65 12.40
C HIS A 179 -1.42 -13.91 12.28
N PHE A 180 -0.64 -12.91 12.71
CA PHE A 180 0.80 -13.00 12.91
C PHE A 180 1.23 -12.40 14.27
N PRO A 181 2.40 -12.76 14.81
CA PRO A 181 2.95 -12.15 16.03
C PRO A 181 2.95 -10.61 15.99
N GLY A 182 2.22 -9.98 16.93
CA GLY A 182 2.10 -8.52 17.03
C GLY A 182 0.89 -7.91 16.30
N SER A 183 0.13 -8.72 15.55
CA SER A 183 -1.18 -8.35 15.01
C SER A 183 -2.26 -8.34 16.09
N GLN A 184 -3.22 -7.43 15.96
CA GLN A 184 -4.44 -7.37 16.79
C GLN A 184 -5.72 -7.29 15.93
N ASP A 185 -5.56 -7.26 14.60
CA ASP A 185 -6.68 -7.22 13.68
C ASP A 185 -7.34 -8.60 13.56
N SER A 186 -8.57 -8.63 13.07
CA SER A 186 -9.39 -9.82 12.91
C SER A 186 -10.41 -9.61 11.78
N GLY A 187 -11.24 -10.61 11.51
CA GLY A 187 -12.24 -10.56 10.44
C GLY A 187 -11.58 -10.91 9.10
N ASP A 188 -11.90 -10.14 8.07
CA ASP A 188 -11.41 -10.39 6.71
C ASP A 188 -10.42 -9.31 6.21
N VAL A 189 -9.61 -9.67 5.21
CA VAL A 189 -9.00 -8.74 4.26
C VAL A 189 -9.96 -8.58 3.09
N ILE A 190 -10.29 -7.34 2.75
CA ILE A 190 -11.29 -6.98 1.74
C ILE A 190 -10.56 -6.41 0.52
N LEU A 191 -10.86 -6.96 -0.66
CA LEU A 191 -10.48 -6.37 -1.94
C LEU A 191 -11.57 -5.40 -2.39
N MET A 192 -11.16 -4.17 -2.67
CA MET A 192 -12.04 -3.14 -3.22
C MET A 192 -11.53 -2.66 -4.57
N CYS A 193 -12.43 -2.42 -5.51
CA CYS A 193 -12.11 -1.90 -6.84
C CYS A 193 -12.90 -0.63 -7.17
N LYS A 194 -12.36 0.15 -8.08
CA LYS A 194 -13.01 1.31 -8.68
C LYS A 194 -12.65 1.38 -10.16
N GLU A 195 -13.66 1.58 -11.00
CA GLU A 195 -13.47 1.98 -12.39
C GLU A 195 -13.10 3.47 -12.46
N ILE A 196 -12.12 3.79 -13.28
CA ILE A 196 -11.54 5.12 -13.45
C ILE A 196 -11.52 5.50 -14.93
N SER A 197 -11.77 6.76 -15.22
CA SER A 197 -11.91 7.33 -16.56
C SER A 197 -11.22 8.67 -16.65
#